data_AF-A0A2E2L6P5-F1
#
_entry.id   AF-A0A2E2L6P5-F1
#
_cell.length_a   1.000
_cell.length_b   1.000
_cell.length_c   1.000
_cell.angle_alpha   90.00
_cell.angle_beta   90.00
_cell.angle_gamma   90.00
#
_symmetry.space_group_name_H-M   'P 1'
#
loop_
_entity.id
_entity.type
_entity.pdbx_description
1 polymer ?
#
loop_
_entity_poly.entity_id
_entity_poly.type
_entity_poly.pdbx_seq_one_letter_code
_entity_poly.pdbx_strand_id
1 'polypeptide(L)'
;MAEPQQTEAAAPNLLDVLDKHQAAECSWGIDGCVCEWDGSRENHPRHVADAWREACTIRTAEQLDTLPVGSAIVDCFGDVYRSHDRPGVQSPAWLVSGALLRWLSDEIPMPVHVIWRPDWAVQ
;
A
#
# COMPACT_ATOMS: atom_id res chain seq x y z
N MET A 1 -1.11 16.04 -37.94
CA MET A 1 -1.33 14.84 -37.12
C MET A 1 -1.04 15.27 -35.69
N ALA A 2 -2.08 15.37 -34.84
CA ALA A 2 -1.93 15.81 -33.47
C ALA A 2 -1.63 14.60 -32.58
N GLU A 3 -0.56 14.66 -31.79
CA GLU A 3 -0.24 13.66 -30.78
C GLU A 3 -1.34 13.63 -29.70
N PRO A 4 -1.76 12.45 -29.22
CA PRO A 4 -2.68 12.36 -28.10
C PRO A 4 -1.97 12.88 -26.85
N GLN A 5 -2.46 14.00 -26.32
CA GLN A 5 -2.04 14.49 -25.01
C GLN A 5 -2.40 13.41 -23.98
N GLN A 6 -1.37 12.81 -23.37
CA GLN A 6 -1.56 11.97 -22.20
C GLN A 6 -2.13 12.86 -21.10
N THR A 7 -3.41 12.68 -20.79
CA THR A 7 -4.01 13.27 -19.59
C THR A 7 -3.24 12.72 -18.40
N GLU A 8 -2.48 13.59 -17.74
CA GLU A 8 -1.91 13.37 -16.42
C GLU A 8 -3.03 12.87 -15.51
N ALA A 9 -2.96 11.59 -15.15
CA ALA A 9 -3.93 11.00 -14.25
C ALA A 9 -3.75 11.69 -12.89
N ALA A 10 -4.76 12.43 -12.46
CA ALA A 10 -4.77 13.04 -11.14
C ALA A 10 -4.45 11.96 -10.09
N ALA A 11 -3.53 12.27 -9.18
CA ALA A 11 -3.13 11.35 -8.13
C ALA A 11 -4.38 10.81 -7.39
N PRO A 12 -4.48 9.49 -7.15
CA PRO A 12 -5.66 8.92 -6.54
C PRO A 12 -5.83 9.44 -5.10
N ASN A 13 -7.05 9.87 -4.76
CA ASN A 13 -7.35 10.27 -3.39
C ASN A 13 -7.41 9.00 -2.50
N LEU A 14 -7.13 9.15 -1.19
CA LEU A 14 -7.09 8.02 -0.26
C LEU A 14 -8.41 7.22 -0.23
N LEU A 15 -9.56 7.89 -0.29
CA LEU A 15 -10.86 7.23 -0.24
C LEU A 15 -11.08 6.31 -1.44
N ASP A 16 -10.70 6.76 -2.65
CA ASP A 16 -10.81 5.96 -3.87
C ASP A 16 -9.92 4.70 -3.81
N VAL A 17 -8.75 4.80 -3.18
CA VAL A 17 -7.84 3.66 -2.99
C VAL A 17 -8.42 2.66 -1.98
N LEU A 18 -8.94 3.16 -0.86
CA LEU A 18 -9.56 2.32 0.17
C LEU A 18 -10.80 1.60 -0.37
N ASP A 19 -11.67 2.28 -1.10
CA ASP A 19 -12.88 1.70 -1.71
C ASP A 19 -12.52 0.60 -2.72
N LYS A 20 -11.50 0.83 -3.57
CA LYS A 20 -11.03 -0.18 -4.53
C LYS A 20 -10.47 -1.42 -3.83
N HIS A 21 -9.73 -1.25 -2.74
CA HIS A 21 -9.16 -2.37 -1.99
C HIS A 21 -10.21 -3.13 -1.18
N GLN A 22 -11.21 -2.46 -0.61
CA GLN A 22 -12.32 -3.14 0.09
C GLN A 22 -13.24 -3.91 -0.86
N ALA A 23 -13.42 -3.42 -2.10
CA ALA A 23 -14.23 -4.10 -3.11
C ALA A 23 -13.51 -5.26 -3.79
N ALA A 24 -12.18 -5.26 -3.78
CA ALA A 24 -11.38 -6.35 -4.32
C ALA A 24 -11.15 -7.40 -3.22
N GLU A 25 -11.82 -8.56 -3.32
CA GLU A 25 -11.48 -9.77 -2.56
C GLU A 25 -10.08 -10.27 -2.97
N CYS A 26 -9.03 -9.54 -2.62
CA CYS A 26 -7.66 -9.92 -2.91
C CYS A 26 -7.20 -10.93 -1.86
N SER A 27 -7.21 -12.21 -2.23
CA SER A 27 -6.47 -13.24 -1.50
C SER A 27 -4.97 -13.08 -1.80
N TRP A 28 -4.19 -12.82 -0.75
CA TRP A 28 -2.73 -12.70 -0.84
C TRP A 28 -2.10 -14.06 -0.56
N GLY A 29 -1.26 -14.53 -1.50
CA GLY A 29 -0.37 -15.68 -1.27
C GLY A 29 0.91 -15.26 -0.54
N ILE A 30 1.43 -16.12 0.32
CA ILE A 30 2.62 -15.89 1.17
C ILE A 30 3.94 -15.98 0.37
N ASP A 31 3.90 -16.55 -0.83
CA ASP A 31 5.11 -16.82 -1.62
C ASP A 31 5.41 -15.66 -2.57
N GLY A 32 6.42 -14.84 -2.21
CA GLY A 32 6.97 -13.80 -3.09
C GLY A 32 7.34 -14.33 -4.48
N CYS A 33 7.28 -13.47 -5.51
CA CYS A 33 7.45 -13.89 -6.91
C CYS A 33 8.91 -14.20 -7.26
N VAL A 34 9.12 -15.33 -7.94
CA VAL A 34 10.26 -15.55 -8.83
C VAL A 34 9.72 -15.37 -10.25
N CYS A 35 9.98 -14.22 -10.88
CA CYS A 35 9.52 -13.98 -12.24
C CYS A 35 10.72 -13.86 -13.19
N GLU A 36 10.92 -14.86 -14.07
CA GLU A 36 11.82 -14.73 -15.23
C GLU A 36 11.13 -13.84 -16.28
N TRP A 37 11.74 -12.69 -16.58
CA TRP A 37 11.22 -11.78 -17.61
C TRP A 37 11.60 -12.32 -19.00
N ASP A 38 10.60 -12.75 -19.77
CA ASP A 38 10.76 -13.30 -21.14
C ASP A 38 10.62 -12.26 -22.28
N GLY A 39 10.53 -10.96 -21.96
CA GLY A 39 10.35 -9.88 -22.93
C GLY A 39 8.93 -9.72 -23.51
N SER A 40 7.94 -10.55 -23.14
CA SER A 40 6.60 -10.45 -23.73
C SER A 40 5.76 -9.29 -23.17
N ARG A 41 4.96 -8.65 -24.04
CA ARG A 41 4.05 -7.54 -23.69
C ARG A 41 2.95 -7.93 -22.71
N GLU A 42 2.62 -9.22 -22.63
CA GLU A 42 1.60 -9.79 -21.74
C GLU A 42 2.14 -10.03 -20.32
N ASN A 43 3.45 -10.29 -20.17
CA ASN A 43 4.10 -10.44 -18.86
C ASN A 43 4.51 -9.09 -18.23
N HIS A 44 4.54 -8.01 -19.02
CA HIS A 44 4.95 -6.69 -18.53
C HIS A 44 4.02 -6.10 -17.45
N PRO A 45 2.67 -6.12 -17.58
CA PRO A 45 1.79 -5.63 -16.52
C PRO A 45 1.92 -6.42 -15.21
N ARG A 46 2.14 -7.74 -15.30
CA ARG A 46 2.35 -8.61 -14.14
C ARG A 46 3.68 -8.30 -13.45
N HIS A 47 4.76 -8.23 -14.22
CA HIS A 47 6.09 -7.89 -13.69
C HIS A 47 6.14 -6.49 -13.07
N VAL A 48 5.51 -5.49 -13.71
CA VAL A 48 5.41 -4.12 -13.16
C VAL A 48 4.59 -4.12 -11.88
N ALA A 49 3.48 -4.85 -11.82
CA ALA A 49 2.69 -4.99 -10.61
C ALA A 49 3.47 -5.68 -9.48
N ASP A 50 4.24 -6.72 -9.78
CA ASP A 50 5.05 -7.45 -8.80
C ASP A 50 6.22 -6.62 -8.29
N ALA A 51 6.93 -5.92 -9.18
CA ALA A 51 8.00 -5.00 -8.80
C ALA A 51 7.47 -3.83 -7.94
N TRP A 52 6.29 -3.31 -8.27
CA TRP A 52 5.61 -2.29 -7.46
C TRP A 52 5.21 -2.83 -6.10
N ARG A 53 4.65 -4.05 -6.03
CA ARG A 53 4.29 -4.71 -4.76
C ARG A 53 5.52 -4.86 -3.87
N GLU A 54 6.60 -5.43 -4.41
CA GLU A 54 7.86 -5.64 -3.69
C GLU A 54 8.46 -4.33 -3.18
N ALA A 55 8.42 -3.26 -3.98
CA ALA A 55 8.87 -1.94 -3.58
C ALA A 55 7.99 -1.31 -2.48
N CYS A 56 6.71 -1.69 -2.40
CA CYS A 56 5.76 -1.22 -1.40
C CYS A 56 5.64 -2.17 -0.19
N THR A 57 6.37 -3.30 -0.16
CA THR A 57 6.34 -4.25 0.94
C THR A 57 7.19 -3.75 2.13
N ILE A 58 6.54 -3.58 3.26
CA ILE A 58 7.15 -3.36 4.56
C ILE A 58 7.22 -4.67 5.32
N ARG A 59 8.40 -4.97 5.85
CA ARG A 59 8.72 -6.27 6.49
C ARG A 59 9.02 -6.16 7.98
N THR A 60 9.23 -4.95 8.48
CA THR A 60 9.55 -4.73 9.89
C THR A 60 8.75 -3.56 10.46
N ALA A 61 8.55 -3.57 11.79
CA ALA A 61 7.86 -2.50 12.49
C ALA A 61 8.62 -1.17 12.37
N GLU A 62 9.95 -1.19 12.35
CA GLU A 62 10.77 0.01 12.19
C GLU A 62 10.57 0.65 10.82
N GLN A 63 10.48 -0.16 9.76
CA GLN A 63 10.13 0.34 8.42
C GLN A 63 8.73 0.96 8.42
N LEU A 64 7.78 0.32 9.11
CA LEU A 64 6.42 0.82 9.24
C LEU A 64 6.35 2.17 9.98
N ASP A 65 7.16 2.34 11.02
CA ASP A 65 7.26 3.58 11.81
C ASP A 65 7.83 4.77 11.02
N THR A 66 8.54 4.52 9.92
CA THR A 66 9.02 5.60 9.05
C THR A 66 7.96 6.21 8.15
N LEU A 67 6.77 5.58 8.05
CA LEU A 67 5.71 6.09 7.19
C LEU A 67 5.10 7.39 7.75
N PRO A 68 4.79 8.36 6.88
CA PRO A 68 4.13 9.59 7.30
C PRO A 68 2.71 9.31 7.81
N VAL A 69 2.27 10.08 8.80
CA VAL A 69 0.89 10.03 9.32
C VAL A 69 -0.11 10.26 8.18
N GLY A 70 -1.16 9.44 8.17
CA GLY A 70 -2.19 9.42 7.14
C GLY A 70 -2.01 8.29 6.13
N SER A 71 -0.82 7.69 6.02
CA SER A 71 -0.55 6.51 5.18
C SER A 71 -1.53 5.37 5.46
N ALA A 72 -1.83 4.58 4.44
CA ALA A 72 -2.63 3.37 4.56
C ALA A 72 -1.84 2.15 4.08
N ILE A 73 -2.01 1.05 4.80
CA ILE A 73 -1.38 -0.24 4.50
C ILE A 73 -2.44 -1.34 4.49
N VAL A 74 -2.10 -2.47 3.87
CA VAL A 74 -2.85 -3.72 3.98
C VAL A 74 -1.94 -4.83 4.49
N ASP A 75 -2.41 -5.64 5.44
CA ASP A 75 -1.64 -6.78 5.94
C ASP A 75 -1.83 -8.05 5.10
N CYS A 76 -1.20 -9.15 5.53
CA CYS A 76 -1.29 -10.45 4.85
C CYS A 76 -2.66 -11.14 4.97
N PHE A 77 -3.54 -10.67 5.87
CA PHE A 77 -4.91 -11.15 6.01
C PHE A 77 -5.91 -10.31 5.21
N GLY A 78 -5.46 -9.20 4.62
CA GLY A 78 -6.30 -8.27 3.87
C GLY A 78 -6.91 -7.16 4.73
N ASP A 79 -6.53 -7.05 5.99
CA ASP A 79 -6.97 -5.97 6.86
C ASP A 79 -6.28 -4.66 6.48
N VAL A 80 -7.08 -3.60 6.34
CA VAL A 80 -6.61 -2.28 5.93
C VAL A 80 -6.44 -1.39 7.14
N TYR A 81 -5.22 -0.92 7.35
CA TYR A 81 -4.86 -0.04 8.46
C TYR A 81 -4.57 1.37 7.96
N ARG A 82 -4.99 2.37 8.73
CA ARG A 82 -4.65 3.77 8.53
C ARG A 82 -3.81 4.28 9.69
N SER A 83 -2.74 5.01 9.37
CA SER A 83 -1.91 5.66 10.38
C SER A 83 -2.56 6.96 10.87
N HIS A 84 -2.46 7.19 12.18
CA HIS A 84 -2.96 8.35 12.88
C HIS A 84 -1.89 8.92 13.81
N ASP A 85 -1.98 10.22 14.03
CA ASP A 85 -1.09 10.91 14.96
C ASP A 85 -1.25 10.38 16.39
N ARG A 86 -0.13 10.28 17.09
CA ARG A 86 -0.04 9.85 18.48
C ARG A 86 0.76 10.88 19.28
N PRO A 87 0.09 11.85 19.90
CA PRO A 87 0.76 12.93 20.63
C PRO A 87 1.74 12.39 21.66
N GLY A 88 2.99 12.87 21.61
CA GLY A 88 4.04 12.49 22.56
C GLY A 88 4.75 11.17 22.28
N VAL A 89 4.49 10.52 21.15
CA VAL A 89 5.18 9.28 20.70
C VAL A 89 5.71 9.47 19.28
N GLN A 90 6.87 8.88 18.96
CA GLN A 90 7.48 9.00 17.64
C GLN A 90 6.82 8.12 16.58
N SER A 91 6.27 6.96 16.98
CA SER A 91 5.59 6.03 16.07
C SER A 91 4.09 6.35 15.92
N PRO A 92 3.54 6.19 14.71
CA PRO A 92 2.11 6.36 14.48
C PRO A 92 1.28 5.28 15.19
N ALA A 93 0.01 5.60 15.45
CA ALA A 93 -0.98 4.59 15.82
C ALA A 93 -1.69 4.09 14.55
N TRP A 94 -1.98 2.80 14.48
CA TRP A 94 -2.66 2.21 13.33
C TRP A 94 -4.09 1.79 13.68
N LEU A 95 -5.04 2.15 12.82
CA LEU A 95 -6.46 1.83 12.97
C LEU A 95 -6.94 0.97 11.81
N VAL A 96 -7.47 -0.21 12.12
CA VAL A 96 -8.23 -1.00 11.14
C VAL A 96 -9.57 -0.33 10.88
N SER A 97 -10.00 -0.28 9.62
CA SER A 97 -11.31 0.27 9.26
C SER A 97 -12.43 -0.43 10.04
N GLY A 98 -13.20 0.34 10.84
CA GLY A 98 -14.27 -0.19 11.69
C GLY A 98 -13.84 -0.67 13.08
N ALA A 99 -12.54 -0.70 13.38
CA ALA A 99 -12.05 -1.01 14.73
C ALA A 99 -11.99 0.24 15.63
N LEU A 100 -12.28 0.05 16.91
CA LEU A 100 -12.11 1.08 17.95
C LEU A 100 -10.72 1.05 18.60
N LEU A 101 -9.97 -0.04 18.39
CA LEU A 101 -8.67 -0.25 19.01
C LEU A 101 -7.55 0.27 18.11
N ARG A 102 -6.55 0.89 18.74
CA ARG A 102 -5.30 1.35 18.11
C ARG A 102 -4.25 0.27 18.26
N TRP A 103 -3.59 -0.05 17.16
CA TRP A 103 -2.48 -0.98 17.08
C TRP A 103 -1.15 -0.24 17.02
N LEU A 104 -0.14 -0.79 17.66
CA LEU A 104 1.26 -0.43 17.47
C LEU A 104 1.83 -1.16 16.25
N SER A 105 2.91 -0.63 15.67
CA SER A 105 3.54 -1.19 14.48
C SER A 105 4.05 -2.63 14.69
N ASP A 106 4.45 -3.00 15.91
CA ASP A 106 4.91 -4.34 16.30
C ASP A 106 3.76 -5.32 16.59
N GLU A 107 2.52 -4.83 16.67
CA GLU A 107 1.33 -5.65 16.84
C GLU A 107 0.65 -5.99 15.50
N ILE A 108 1.06 -5.35 14.40
CA ILE A 108 0.48 -5.59 13.06
C ILE A 108 1.10 -6.85 12.44
N PRO A 109 0.27 -7.78 11.91
CA PRO A 109 0.78 -8.91 11.15
C PRO A 109 1.61 -8.48 9.95
N MET A 110 2.85 -8.95 9.89
CA MET A 110 3.78 -8.67 8.79
C MET A 110 3.82 -9.84 7.79
N PRO A 111 4.22 -9.60 6.52
CA PRO A 111 4.52 -8.31 5.93
C PRO A 111 3.25 -7.50 5.61
N VAL A 112 3.41 -6.20 5.43
CA VAL A 112 2.33 -5.29 5.02
C VAL A 112 2.70 -4.58 3.72
N HIS A 113 1.71 -4.17 2.94
CA HIS A 113 1.91 -3.40 1.72
C HIS A 113 1.39 -1.98 1.89
N VAL A 114 2.19 -1.01 1.49
CA VAL A 114 1.75 0.39 1.41
C VAL A 114 0.82 0.55 0.22
N ILE A 115 -0.45 0.83 0.49
CA ILE A 115 -1.46 1.06 -0.55
C ILE A 115 -1.69 2.55 -0.80
N TRP A 116 -1.34 3.41 0.17
CA TRP A 116 -1.41 4.86 0.00
C TRP A 116 -0.44 5.60 0.92
N ARG A 117 0.11 6.72 0.43
CA ARG A 117 0.84 7.70 1.25
C ARG A 117 0.42 9.14 0.91
N PRO A 118 0.43 10.05 1.88
CA PRO A 118 0.07 11.45 1.67
C PRO A 118 1.00 12.17 0.69
N ASP A 119 2.27 11.78 0.61
CA ASP A 119 3.25 12.37 -0.32
C ASP A 119 3.07 11.91 -1.78
N TRP A 120 2.28 10.86 -2.03
CA TRP A 120 1.90 10.46 -3.40
C TRP A 120 0.87 11.41 -4.03
N ALA A 121 0.11 12.14 -3.23
CA ALA A 121 -0.92 13.05 -3.71
C ALA A 121 -0.37 14.38 -4.27
N VAL A 122 0.94 14.64 -4.12
CA VAL A 122 1.56 15.95 -4.38
C VAL A 122 2.48 15.94 -5.62
N GLN A 123 2.40 14.91 -6.46
CA GLN A 123 3.10 14.85 -7.75
C GLN A 123 2.15 15.22 -8.89
#